data_AF-A0A437AJ05-F1
#
_entry.id   AF-A0A437AJ05-F1
#
_cell.length_a   1.000
_cell.length_b   1.000
_cell.length_c   1.000
_cell.angle_alpha   90.00
_cell.angle_beta   90.00
_cell.angle_gamma   90.00
#
_symmetry.space_group_name_H-M   'P 1'
#
loop_
_entity.id
_entity.type
_entity.pdbx_description
1 polymer ?
#
loop_
_entity_poly.entity_id
_entity_poly.type
_entity_poly.pdbx_seq_one_letter_code
_entity_poly.pdbx_strand_id
1 'polypeptide(L)'
;YNPIEDGSRTQKYKHIKESHVTDLTMNSTICLTNFTHSLTKESFLSKSKEILIFQIELRKHHDKIKHVDHILNLIISNFENDYKAASLFVIYITFATKGFKNYVSRHKNDCIQYLLSSSAIRFIFSDVSLVNTINIWKRFNLEFHNIKTGYEILVSIGFRFCFVDEPKNADRFVFSYKKYVKHCLKKFFWTEDILRDIITS
;
A
#
# COMPACT_ATOMS: atom_id res chain seq x y z
N TYR A 1 7.38 -5.67 -23.86
CA TYR A 1 6.15 -6.03 -23.11
C TYR A 1 6.22 -7.53 -22.93
N ASN A 2 6.61 -8.01 -21.74
CA ASN A 2 6.53 -9.45 -21.47
C ASN A 2 5.11 -9.76 -20.99
N PRO A 3 4.45 -10.79 -21.53
CA PRO A 3 3.16 -11.24 -21.02
C PRO A 3 3.30 -11.56 -19.54
N ILE A 4 2.20 -11.38 -18.80
CA ILE A 4 2.09 -11.74 -17.40
C ILE A 4 2.44 -13.23 -17.31
N GLU A 5 3.62 -13.56 -16.77
CA GLU A 5 3.88 -14.94 -16.37
C GLU A 5 2.81 -15.28 -15.34
N ASP A 6 1.97 -16.24 -15.67
CA ASP A 6 1.07 -16.86 -14.73
C ASP A 6 1.93 -17.61 -13.69
N GLY A 7 2.37 -16.86 -12.68
CA GLY A 7 3.16 -17.34 -11.57
C GLY A 7 2.39 -18.33 -10.69
N SER A 8 1.16 -18.73 -11.06
CA SER A 8 0.35 -19.74 -10.37
C SER A 8 1.11 -21.06 -10.18
N ARG A 9 2.07 -21.41 -11.05
CA ARG A 9 2.78 -22.70 -11.04
C ARG A 9 4.23 -22.70 -10.53
N THR A 10 4.80 -21.56 -10.13
CA THR A 10 6.21 -21.51 -9.68
C THR A 10 6.34 -21.62 -8.14
N GLN A 11 7.31 -22.42 -7.67
CA GLN A 11 7.67 -22.58 -6.25
C GLN A 11 8.16 -21.27 -5.58
N LYS A 12 8.43 -20.23 -6.37
CA LYS A 12 8.96 -18.93 -5.93
C LYS A 12 7.97 -18.06 -5.13
N TYR A 13 6.70 -18.47 -5.03
CA TYR A 13 5.62 -17.66 -4.43
C TYR A 13 4.62 -18.48 -3.58
N LYS A 14 5.03 -19.65 -3.10
CA LYS A 14 4.31 -20.47 -2.12
C LYS A 14 3.71 -19.66 -0.95
N HIS A 15 4.46 -18.81 -0.26
CA HIS A 15 4.00 -18.21 1.00
C HIS A 15 2.90 -17.18 0.82
N ILE A 16 2.99 -16.31 -0.18
CA ILE A 16 1.91 -15.34 -0.45
C ILE A 16 0.61 -16.01 -0.91
N LYS A 17 0.70 -17.19 -1.52
CA LYS A 17 -0.46 -18.03 -1.89
C LYS A 17 -1.05 -18.79 -0.71
N GLU A 18 -0.30 -19.03 0.37
CA GLU A 18 -0.82 -19.70 1.55
C GLU A 18 -1.90 -18.85 2.22
N SER A 19 -2.99 -19.50 2.63
CA SER A 19 -4.07 -18.85 3.37
C SER A 19 -3.60 -18.57 4.79
N HIS A 20 -3.51 -17.30 5.13
CA HIS A 20 -3.21 -16.83 6.46
C HIS A 20 -4.50 -16.54 7.23
N VAL A 21 -4.44 -16.52 8.56
CA VAL A 21 -5.59 -16.13 9.41
C VAL A 21 -6.19 -14.78 8.99
N THR A 22 -5.35 -13.84 8.54
CA THR A 22 -5.81 -12.55 8.00
C THR A 22 -6.76 -12.72 6.82
N ASP A 23 -6.50 -13.66 5.91
CA ASP A 23 -7.33 -13.91 4.72
C ASP A 23 -8.75 -14.36 5.12
N LEU A 24 -8.86 -15.25 6.12
CA LEU A 24 -10.15 -15.76 6.61
C LEU A 24 -11.05 -14.63 7.12
N THR A 25 -10.47 -13.63 7.78
CA THR A 25 -11.23 -12.51 8.35
C THR A 25 -11.73 -11.50 7.32
N MET A 26 -11.27 -11.60 6.07
CA MET A 26 -11.72 -10.73 4.97
C MET A 26 -13.12 -11.11 4.47
N ASN A 27 -13.66 -12.26 4.88
CA ASN A 27 -15.03 -12.68 4.58
C ASN A 27 -16.06 -12.14 5.59
N SER A 28 -15.65 -11.29 6.53
CA SER A 28 -16.59 -10.61 7.43
C SER A 28 -17.48 -9.62 6.66
N THR A 29 -18.73 -9.45 7.11
CA THR A 29 -19.72 -8.53 6.50
C THR A 29 -19.14 -7.15 6.24
N ILE A 30 -18.46 -6.56 7.23
CA ILE A 30 -17.80 -5.25 7.13
C ILE A 30 -16.84 -5.17 5.93
N CYS A 31 -16.11 -6.25 5.63
CA CYS A 31 -15.13 -6.25 4.55
C CYS A 31 -15.79 -6.42 3.17
N LEU A 32 -16.99 -7.00 3.12
CA LEU A 32 -17.78 -7.23 1.92
C LEU A 32 -18.70 -6.06 1.59
N THR A 33 -19.10 -5.26 2.57
CA THR A 33 -19.96 -4.09 2.38
C THR A 33 -19.29 -3.08 1.47
N ASN A 34 -20.04 -2.62 0.47
CA ASN A 34 -19.59 -1.58 -0.45
C ASN A 34 -19.45 -0.23 0.28
N PHE A 35 -18.48 0.57 -0.14
CA PHE A 35 -18.31 1.91 0.38
C PHE A 35 -19.52 2.77 0.03
N THR A 36 -20.16 3.33 1.05
CA THR A 36 -21.30 4.23 0.91
C THR A 36 -20.88 5.70 0.84
N HIS A 37 -19.65 6.01 1.28
CA HIS A 37 -19.12 7.37 1.34
C HIS A 37 -17.79 7.49 0.60
N SER A 38 -17.61 8.63 -0.04
CA SER A 38 -16.33 9.01 -0.64
C SER A 38 -15.35 9.49 0.44
N LEU A 39 -14.07 9.20 0.23
CA LEU A 39 -13.00 9.66 1.10
C LEU A 39 -12.75 11.15 0.82
N THR A 40 -12.83 12.02 1.84
CA THR A 40 -12.50 13.45 1.68
C THR A 40 -10.99 13.68 1.68
N LYS A 41 -10.55 14.86 1.23
CA LYS A 41 -9.14 15.26 1.25
C LYS A 41 -8.56 15.24 2.67
N GLU A 42 -9.29 15.82 3.61
CA GLU A 42 -8.88 15.93 5.02
C GLU A 42 -8.76 14.54 5.65
N SER A 43 -9.76 13.68 5.44
CA SER A 43 -9.77 12.30 5.94
C SER A 43 -8.62 11.49 5.33
N PHE A 44 -8.39 11.62 4.01
CA PHE A 44 -7.26 10.99 3.34
C PHE A 44 -5.92 11.45 3.92
N LEU A 45 -5.69 12.76 4.03
CA LEU A 45 -4.42 13.32 4.50
C LEU A 45 -4.13 12.92 5.94
N SER A 46 -5.12 13.05 6.83
CA SER A 46 -5.00 12.66 8.24
C SER A 46 -4.63 11.18 8.38
N LYS A 47 -5.43 10.30 7.76
CA LYS A 47 -5.22 8.85 7.84
C LYS A 47 -3.90 8.40 7.19
N SER A 48 -3.53 9.00 6.06
CA SER A 48 -2.25 8.72 5.39
C SER A 48 -1.06 9.17 6.23
N LYS A 49 -1.14 10.35 6.85
CA LYS A 49 -0.10 10.89 7.74
C LYS A 49 0.13 9.97 8.93
N GLU A 50 -0.94 9.53 9.59
CA GLU A 50 -0.85 8.55 10.68
C GLU A 50 -0.19 7.23 10.24
N ILE A 51 -0.56 6.72 9.05
CA ILE A 51 0.03 5.48 8.50
C ILE A 51 1.53 5.66 8.22
N LEU A 52 1.94 6.77 7.61
CA LEU A 52 3.34 7.06 7.29
C LEU A 52 4.17 7.21 8.57
N ILE A 53 3.69 8.03 9.52
CA ILE A 53 4.40 8.30 10.78
C ILE A 53 4.58 6.99 11.55
N PHE A 54 3.53 6.17 11.67
CA PHE A 54 3.63 4.87 12.32
C PHE A 54 4.71 3.97 11.68
N GLN A 55 4.79 3.91 10.35
CA GLN A 55 5.84 3.14 9.67
C GLN A 55 7.24 3.72 9.87
N ILE A 56 7.36 5.06 9.89
CA ILE A 56 8.63 5.74 10.16
C ILE A 56 9.13 5.43 11.58
N GLU A 57 8.25 5.51 12.58
CA GLU A 57 8.55 5.24 13.99
C GLU A 57 8.90 3.77 14.22
N LEU A 58 8.10 2.85 13.68
CA LEU A 58 8.34 1.40 13.77
C LEU A 58 9.74 1.01 13.25
N ARG A 59 10.27 1.79 12.30
CA ARG A 59 11.58 1.57 11.67
C ARG A 59 12.68 2.51 12.17
N LYS A 60 12.38 3.41 13.10
CA LYS A 60 13.31 4.37 13.71
C LYS A 60 13.96 5.34 12.69
N HIS A 61 13.18 5.80 11.71
CA HIS A 61 13.63 6.73 10.66
C HIS A 61 13.11 8.16 10.87
N HIS A 62 13.18 8.67 12.10
CA HIS A 62 12.53 9.92 12.53
C HIS A 62 12.91 11.16 11.70
N ASP A 63 14.09 11.16 11.07
CA ASP A 63 14.52 12.23 10.17
C ASP A 63 13.60 12.40 8.96
N LYS A 64 12.81 11.37 8.61
CA LYS A 64 11.86 11.38 7.49
C LYS A 64 10.52 12.02 7.80
N ILE A 65 10.18 12.24 9.08
CA ILE A 65 8.89 12.84 9.48
C ILE A 65 8.68 14.21 8.82
N LYS A 66 9.75 15.02 8.72
CA LYS A 66 9.71 16.35 8.07
C LYS A 66 9.29 16.33 6.60
N HIS A 67 9.34 15.17 5.95
CA HIS A 67 9.00 15.02 4.53
C HIS A 67 7.57 14.50 4.30
N VAL A 68 6.86 14.10 5.36
CA VAL A 68 5.56 13.42 5.25
C VAL A 68 4.54 14.29 4.50
N ASP A 69 4.35 15.55 4.89
CA ASP A 69 3.35 16.42 4.26
C ASP A 69 3.68 16.68 2.77
N HIS A 70 4.96 16.87 2.45
CA HIS A 70 5.42 17.01 1.06
C HIS A 70 5.12 15.76 0.22
N ILE A 71 5.49 14.58 0.72
CA ILE A 71 5.26 13.30 0.04
C ILE A 71 3.77 13.07 -0.20
N LEU A 72 2.92 13.33 0.79
CA LEU A 72 1.48 13.14 0.65
C LEU A 72 0.86 14.10 -0.36
N ASN A 73 1.26 15.38 -0.35
CA ASN A 73 0.81 16.34 -1.35
C ASN A 73 1.26 15.96 -2.77
N LEU A 74 2.49 15.45 -2.91
CA LEU A 74 2.99 14.94 -4.18
C LEU A 74 2.18 13.72 -4.66
N ILE A 75 1.82 12.80 -3.78
CA ILE A 75 0.96 11.65 -4.13
C ILE A 75 -0.41 12.14 -4.60
N ILE A 76 -1.11 12.94 -3.80
CA ILE A 76 -2.49 13.38 -4.11
C ILE A 76 -2.56 14.12 -5.45
N SER A 77 -1.62 15.05 -5.68
CA SER A 77 -1.58 15.84 -6.92
C SER A 77 -1.40 14.96 -8.16
N ASN A 78 -0.58 13.92 -8.08
CA ASN A 78 -0.36 12.99 -9.22
C ASN A 78 -1.51 11.98 -9.41
N PHE A 79 -2.34 11.78 -8.39
CA PHE A 79 -3.60 11.04 -8.47
C PHE A 79 -4.79 11.95 -8.83
N GLU A 80 -4.58 13.23 -9.16
CA GLU A 80 -5.65 14.16 -9.56
C GLU A 80 -6.76 14.25 -8.50
N ASN A 81 -6.38 14.15 -7.22
CA ASN A 81 -7.30 14.10 -6.08
C ASN A 81 -8.21 12.85 -6.02
N ASP A 82 -7.91 11.77 -6.75
CA ASP A 82 -8.52 10.45 -6.52
C ASP A 82 -7.96 9.82 -5.24
N TYR A 83 -8.57 10.18 -4.11
CA TYR A 83 -8.16 9.70 -2.78
C TYR A 83 -8.35 8.19 -2.62
N LYS A 84 -9.29 7.58 -3.36
CA LYS A 84 -9.54 6.13 -3.29
C LYS A 84 -8.37 5.39 -3.95
N ALA A 85 -8.00 5.76 -5.17
CA ALA A 85 -6.84 5.18 -5.86
C ALA A 85 -5.53 5.49 -5.14
N ALA A 86 -5.36 6.74 -4.68
CA ALA A 86 -4.19 7.16 -3.91
C ALA A 86 -4.02 6.36 -2.61
N SER A 87 -5.11 5.93 -1.97
CA SER A 87 -5.03 5.14 -0.72
C SER A 87 -4.36 3.79 -0.95
N LEU A 88 -4.69 3.07 -2.03
CA LEU A 88 -4.04 1.80 -2.35
C LEU A 88 -2.55 2.01 -2.58
N PHE A 89 -2.19 3.08 -3.30
CA PHE A 89 -0.80 3.44 -3.52
C PHE A 89 -0.06 3.74 -2.21
N VAL A 90 -0.64 4.56 -1.33
CA VAL A 90 -0.07 4.89 -0.01
C VAL A 90 0.17 3.62 0.80
N ILE A 91 -0.80 2.70 0.86
CA ILE A 91 -0.67 1.43 1.59
C ILE A 91 0.50 0.63 1.03
N TYR A 92 0.55 0.44 -0.29
CA TYR A 92 1.63 -0.33 -0.89
C TYR A 92 3.01 0.32 -0.67
N ILE A 93 3.14 1.61 -0.99
CA ILE A 93 4.44 2.28 -1.09
C ILE A 93 5.10 2.47 0.27
N THR A 94 4.31 2.69 1.32
CA THR A 94 4.82 2.87 2.69
C THR A 94 5.41 1.59 3.24
N PHE A 95 4.79 0.45 2.95
CA PHE A 95 5.35 -0.85 3.27
C PHE A 95 6.61 -1.13 2.44
N ALA A 96 6.54 -0.94 1.11
CA ALA A 96 7.64 -1.23 0.18
C ALA A 96 8.90 -0.39 0.46
N THR A 97 8.74 0.86 0.87
CA THR A 97 9.85 1.78 1.16
C THR A 97 10.31 1.75 2.62
N LYS A 98 9.64 0.95 3.49
CA LYS A 98 9.84 0.95 4.94
C LYS A 98 9.75 2.35 5.54
N GLY A 99 8.64 3.04 5.26
CA GLY A 99 8.43 4.42 5.74
C GLY A 99 9.40 5.41 5.12
N PHE A 100 9.70 5.27 3.82
CA PHE A 100 10.54 6.22 3.09
C PHE A 100 11.97 6.37 3.64
N LYS A 101 12.57 5.30 4.20
CA LYS A 101 13.88 5.36 4.85
C LYS A 101 15.01 5.96 3.99
N ASN A 102 14.94 5.71 2.67
CA ASN A 102 15.96 6.09 1.70
C ASN A 102 15.55 7.31 0.86
N TYR A 103 14.47 7.99 1.25
CA TYR A 103 13.98 9.16 0.53
C TYR A 103 14.90 10.37 0.73
N VAL A 104 15.12 11.09 -0.37
CA VAL A 104 15.76 12.40 -0.43
C VAL A 104 14.91 13.34 -1.30
N SER A 105 14.74 14.60 -0.89
CA SER A 105 13.93 15.55 -1.65
C SER A 105 14.57 15.99 -2.96
N ARG A 106 15.90 16.13 -3.00
CA ARG A 106 16.63 16.52 -4.22
C ARG A 106 17.01 15.30 -5.04
N HIS A 107 16.65 15.30 -6.32
CA HIS A 107 17.05 14.26 -7.25
C HIS A 107 18.57 14.26 -7.44
N LYS A 108 19.14 13.06 -7.48
CA LYS A 108 20.57 12.79 -7.70
C LYS A 108 20.71 11.67 -8.72
N ASN A 109 21.86 11.60 -9.39
CA ASN A 109 22.13 10.61 -10.43
C ASN A 109 22.10 9.15 -9.92
N ASP A 110 22.26 8.93 -8.62
CA ASP A 110 22.21 7.62 -7.96
C ASP A 110 20.79 7.21 -7.52
N CYS A 111 19.78 8.06 -7.75
CA CYS A 111 18.40 7.75 -7.40
C CYS A 111 17.82 6.70 -8.35
N ILE A 112 17.17 5.67 -7.79
CA ILE A 112 16.43 4.69 -8.60
C ILE A 112 15.25 5.37 -9.32
N GLN A 113 14.91 4.90 -10.52
CA GLN A 113 13.87 5.51 -11.34
C GLN A 113 12.44 5.26 -10.84
N TYR A 114 12.16 4.11 -10.20
CA TYR A 114 10.83 3.73 -9.68
C TYR A 114 10.94 2.72 -8.53
N LEU A 115 9.84 2.51 -7.79
CA LEU A 115 9.82 1.85 -6.47
C LEU A 115 9.04 0.53 -6.43
N LEU A 116 8.64 0.00 -7.58
CA LEU A 116 7.89 -1.26 -7.68
C LEU A 116 8.78 -2.51 -7.63
N SER A 117 10.12 -2.40 -7.69
CA SER A 117 10.99 -3.58 -7.57
C SER A 117 11.21 -3.96 -6.09
N SER A 118 11.24 -5.26 -5.78
CA SER A 118 11.61 -5.76 -4.44
C SER A 118 13.00 -5.29 -4.01
N SER A 119 13.92 -5.06 -4.95
CA SER A 119 15.26 -4.53 -4.69
C SER A 119 15.28 -3.02 -4.42
N ALA A 120 14.23 -2.28 -4.81
CA ALA A 120 14.18 -0.82 -4.70
C ALA A 120 14.38 -0.30 -3.27
N ILE A 121 13.99 -1.11 -2.28
CA ILE A 121 14.12 -0.84 -0.84
C ILE A 121 15.56 -0.53 -0.38
N ARG A 122 16.56 -0.89 -1.18
CA ARG A 122 17.99 -0.69 -0.87
C ARG A 122 18.55 0.60 -1.46
N PHE A 123 17.87 1.21 -2.43
CA PHE A 123 18.36 2.35 -3.18
C PHE A 123 17.79 3.68 -2.66
N ILE A 124 18.54 4.75 -2.89
CA ILE A 124 18.09 6.13 -2.67
C ILE A 124 17.04 6.46 -3.74
N PHE A 125 16.03 7.22 -3.36
CA PHE A 125 14.98 7.66 -4.27
C PHE A 125 14.47 9.05 -3.92
N SER A 126 13.88 9.73 -4.90
CA SER A 126 13.43 11.12 -4.77
C SER A 126 12.00 11.30 -5.28
N ASP A 127 11.56 12.56 -5.36
CA ASP A 127 10.26 12.95 -5.94
C ASP A 127 10.05 12.37 -7.33
N VAL A 128 11.05 12.48 -8.21
CA VAL A 128 11.04 11.90 -9.57
C VAL A 128 10.75 10.39 -9.52
N SER A 129 11.41 9.65 -8.62
CA SER A 129 11.19 8.22 -8.45
C SER A 129 9.77 7.91 -8.01
N LEU A 130 9.22 8.71 -7.10
CA LEU A 130 7.85 8.53 -6.61
C LEU A 130 6.82 8.81 -7.71
N VAL A 131 6.98 9.93 -8.43
CA VAL A 131 6.11 10.30 -9.57
C VAL A 131 6.14 9.23 -10.65
N ASN A 132 7.31 8.73 -11.04
CA ASN A 132 7.43 7.63 -12.00
C ASN A 132 6.73 6.36 -11.50
N THR A 133 6.83 6.06 -10.20
CA THR A 133 6.14 4.92 -9.60
C THR A 133 4.62 5.09 -9.69
N ILE A 134 4.09 6.29 -9.42
CA ILE A 134 2.67 6.62 -9.57
C ILE A 134 2.22 6.46 -11.03
N ASN A 135 3.01 6.95 -11.97
CA ASN A 135 2.71 6.83 -13.41
C ASN A 135 2.63 5.38 -13.88
N ILE A 136 3.48 4.49 -13.34
CA ILE A 136 3.38 3.05 -13.60
C ILE A 136 2.15 2.48 -12.88
N TRP A 137 1.90 2.87 -11.64
CA TRP A 137 0.78 2.41 -10.83
C TRP A 137 -0.58 2.68 -11.49
N LYS A 138 -0.80 3.90 -12.01
CA LYS A 138 -2.06 4.29 -12.66
C LYS A 138 -2.39 3.40 -13.87
N ARG A 139 -1.40 2.77 -14.51
CA ARG A 139 -1.62 1.86 -15.66
C ARG A 139 -2.28 0.54 -15.28
N PHE A 140 -2.31 0.19 -13.99
CA PHE A 140 -3.02 -1.01 -13.54
C PHE A 140 -4.55 -0.84 -13.52
N ASN A 141 -5.06 0.39 -13.64
CA ASN A 141 -6.49 0.72 -13.66
C ASN A 141 -7.29 -0.02 -12.56
N LEU A 142 -6.88 0.19 -11.31
CA LEU A 142 -7.36 -0.58 -10.16
C LEU A 142 -8.68 -0.02 -9.64
N GLU A 143 -9.75 -0.79 -9.78
CA GLU A 143 -11.06 -0.45 -9.25
C GLU A 143 -11.44 -1.37 -8.09
N PHE A 144 -12.01 -0.78 -7.03
CA PHE A 144 -12.53 -1.53 -5.89
C PHE A 144 -13.69 -0.80 -5.23
N HIS A 145 -14.57 -1.60 -4.62
CA HIS A 145 -15.85 -1.15 -4.06
C HIS A 145 -15.99 -1.47 -2.57
N ASN A 146 -15.15 -2.36 -2.04
CA ASN A 146 -15.15 -2.77 -0.64
C ASN A 146 -13.73 -3.13 -0.18
N ILE A 147 -13.57 -3.31 1.14
CA ILE A 147 -12.26 -3.59 1.77
C ILE A 147 -11.68 -4.91 1.25
N LYS A 148 -12.50 -5.94 1.03
CA LYS A 148 -12.05 -7.25 0.51
C LYS A 148 -11.41 -7.11 -0.87
N THR A 149 -12.05 -6.40 -1.79
CA THR A 149 -11.53 -6.19 -3.15
C THR A 149 -10.23 -5.39 -3.12
N GLY A 150 -10.16 -4.32 -2.31
CA GLY A 150 -8.91 -3.57 -2.13
C GLY A 150 -7.77 -4.41 -1.55
N TYR A 151 -8.10 -5.33 -0.63
CA TYR A 151 -7.15 -6.27 -0.04
C TYR A 151 -6.61 -7.26 -1.08
N GLU A 152 -7.49 -7.88 -1.87
CA GLU A 152 -7.13 -8.83 -2.93
C GLU A 152 -6.24 -8.17 -3.99
N ILE A 153 -6.53 -6.92 -4.37
CA ILE A 153 -5.68 -6.12 -5.27
C ILE A 153 -4.29 -5.93 -4.68
N LEU A 154 -4.19 -5.47 -3.43
CA LEU A 154 -2.89 -5.20 -2.81
C LEU A 154 -2.09 -6.49 -2.59
N VAL A 155 -2.73 -7.59 -2.19
CA VAL A 155 -2.06 -8.90 -2.11
C VAL A 155 -1.54 -9.33 -3.48
N SER A 156 -2.32 -9.15 -4.56
CA SER A 156 -1.91 -9.47 -5.93
C SER A 156 -0.76 -8.59 -6.44
N ILE A 157 -0.73 -7.31 -6.09
CA ILE A 157 0.38 -6.40 -6.41
C ILE A 157 1.62 -6.79 -5.61
N GLY A 158 1.46 -7.07 -4.32
CA GLY A 158 2.51 -7.57 -3.45
C GLY A 158 3.17 -8.81 -4.06
N PHE A 159 2.37 -9.79 -4.47
CA PHE A 159 2.81 -11.00 -5.17
C PHE A 159 3.73 -10.68 -6.35
N ARG A 160 3.36 -9.71 -7.17
CA ARG A 160 4.08 -9.36 -8.40
C ARG A 160 5.42 -8.67 -8.14
N PHE A 161 5.51 -7.88 -7.07
CA PHE A 161 6.55 -6.87 -6.94
C PHE A 161 7.40 -6.96 -5.67
N CYS A 162 6.85 -7.49 -4.57
CA CYS A 162 7.47 -7.44 -3.25
C CYS A 162 7.97 -8.80 -2.75
N PHE A 163 7.43 -9.92 -3.22
CA PHE A 163 7.74 -11.23 -2.64
C PHE A 163 8.45 -12.13 -3.64
N VAL A 164 9.64 -12.57 -3.27
CA VAL A 164 10.32 -13.76 -3.79
C VAL A 164 10.52 -14.64 -2.58
N ASP A 165 10.09 -15.91 -2.60
CA ASP A 165 10.09 -16.80 -1.44
C ASP A 165 11.46 -17.37 -1.04
N GLU A 166 12.54 -16.88 -1.66
CA GLU A 166 13.91 -17.27 -1.34
C GLU A 166 14.37 -16.97 0.12
N PRO A 167 13.86 -15.95 0.85
CA PRO A 167 14.27 -15.70 2.23
C PRO A 167 13.68 -16.69 3.24
N LYS A 168 14.49 -17.12 4.23
CA LYS A 168 14.07 -17.95 5.39
C LYS A 168 12.88 -17.40 6.22
N ASN A 169 12.47 -16.16 6.01
CA ASN A 169 11.38 -15.47 6.72
C ASN A 169 10.25 -14.98 5.79
N ALA A 170 10.15 -15.53 4.57
CA ALA A 170 9.16 -15.11 3.57
C ALA A 170 7.72 -15.17 4.12
N ASP A 171 7.35 -16.26 4.79
CA ASP A 171 6.05 -16.44 5.45
C ASP A 171 5.71 -15.31 6.44
N ARG A 172 6.59 -15.05 7.41
CA ARG A 172 6.40 -13.97 8.41
C ARG A 172 6.28 -12.59 7.75
N PHE A 173 7.03 -12.37 6.67
CA PHE A 173 7.01 -11.11 5.94
C PHE A 173 5.68 -10.95 5.17
N VAL A 174 5.21 -12.00 4.49
CA VAL A 174 3.90 -12.06 3.83
C VAL A 174 2.78 -11.84 4.84
N PHE A 175 2.79 -12.55 5.97
CA PHE A 175 1.80 -12.39 7.02
C PHE A 175 1.75 -10.94 7.53
N SER A 176 2.92 -10.34 7.78
CA SER A 176 3.03 -8.94 8.22
C SER A 176 2.46 -7.98 7.19
N TYR A 177 2.71 -8.23 5.90
CA TYR A 177 2.16 -7.44 4.81
C TYR A 177 0.63 -7.54 4.74
N LYS A 178 0.09 -8.76 4.71
CA LYS A 178 -1.36 -9.02 4.69
C LYS A 178 -2.04 -8.33 5.87
N LYS A 179 -1.50 -8.48 7.09
CA LYS A 179 -2.01 -7.83 8.30
C LYS A 179 -1.98 -6.31 8.18
N TYR A 180 -0.89 -5.76 7.67
CA TYR A 180 -0.71 -4.33 7.45
C TYR A 180 -1.74 -3.78 6.43
N VAL A 181 -1.89 -4.42 5.27
CA VAL A 181 -2.86 -4.05 4.23
C VAL A 181 -4.28 -4.00 4.79
N LYS A 182 -4.71 -5.07 5.48
CA LYS A 182 -6.03 -5.13 6.11
C LYS A 182 -6.24 -3.97 7.09
N HIS A 183 -5.25 -3.72 7.96
CA HIS A 183 -5.35 -2.65 8.95
C HIS A 183 -5.51 -1.27 8.28
N CYS A 184 -4.70 -0.97 7.26
CA CYS A 184 -4.77 0.32 6.58
C CYS A 184 -6.04 0.50 5.77
N LEU A 185 -6.53 -0.53 5.06
CA LEU A 185 -7.79 -0.45 4.33
C LEU A 185 -8.96 -0.18 5.28
N LYS A 186 -9.01 -0.87 6.42
CA LYS A 186 -9.96 -0.57 7.48
C LYS A 186 -9.81 0.87 7.97
N LYS A 187 -8.59 1.33 8.21
CA LYS A 187 -8.36 2.71 8.65
C LYS A 187 -8.91 3.73 7.65
N PHE A 188 -8.68 3.54 6.34
CA PHE A 188 -9.20 4.43 5.31
C PHE A 188 -10.72 4.39 5.20
N PHE A 189 -11.29 3.20 5.08
CA PHE A 189 -12.65 2.99 4.58
C PHE A 189 -13.65 2.48 5.60
N TRP A 190 -13.23 2.25 6.83
CA TRP A 190 -14.09 1.90 7.95
C TRP A 190 -13.95 2.95 9.05
N THR A 191 -15.01 3.71 9.25
CA THR A 191 -15.19 4.60 10.39
C THR A 191 -16.21 3.96 11.34
N GLU A 192 -15.97 4.04 12.65
CA GLU A 192 -16.86 3.47 13.68
C GLU A 192 -18.26 4.09 13.65
N ASP A 193 -18.46 5.25 13.02
CA ASP A 193 -19.78 5.86 12.81
C ASP A 193 -20.74 4.98 11.98
N ILE A 194 -20.20 4.10 11.12
CA ILE A 194 -21.00 3.14 10.33
C ILE A 194 -21.69 2.10 11.23
N LEU A 195 -21.16 1.83 12.43
CA LEU A 195 -21.84 0.97 13.41
C LEU A 195 -23.12 1.61 13.95
N ARG A 196 -23.20 2.94 14.06
CA ARG A 196 -24.43 3.59 14.52
C ARG A 196 -25.53 3.42 13.47
N ASP A 197 -25.22 3.66 12.21
CA ASP A 197 -26.19 3.55 11.12
C ASP A 197 -26.65 2.10 10.86
N ILE A 198 -25.78 1.10 11.05
CA ILE A 198 -26.15 -0.34 10.94
C ILE A 198 -26.97 -0.81 12.15
N ILE A 199 -26.81 -0.19 13.33
CA ILE A 199 -27.58 -0.55 14.53
C ILE A 199 -28.93 0.18 14.58
N THR A 200 -29.07 1.30 13.85
CA THR A 200 -30.31 2.10 13.79
C THR A 200 -31.12 1.92 12.50
N SER A 201 -30.74 1.01 11.60
CA SER A 201 -31.53 0.60 10.42
C SER A 201 -32.08 -0.81 10.55
#